data_AF-A0AAW1YR11-F1
#
_entry.id   AF-A0AAW1YR11-F1
#
_cell.length_a   1.000
_cell.length_b   1.000
_cell.length_c   1.000
_cell.angle_alpha   90.00
_cell.angle_beta   90.00
_cell.angle_gamma   90.00
#
_symmetry.space_group_name_H-M   'P 1'
#
loop_
_entity.id
_entity.type
_entity.pdbx_description
1 polymer ?
#
loop_
_entity_poly.entity_id
_entity_poly.type
_entity_poly.pdbx_seq_one_letter_code
_entity_poly.pdbx_strand_id
1 'polypeptide(L)'
;MASKSYLSLFTITLLLGGNNIKGINDLKKYLKKFGYLNYKYHNNSNDDDFDDLLEEAIKTYQLNYNLKSTGTLDGNTISKMMIPRCGVPDIINGISSMNSAKKMHHYGSIHTTAHYSFFNGNPKWPSSKYHLTYGFLPGTLSNVTGPIAQAFATWAGKTHFKFSQQSYEYADLKISFQRGDHGDGNPFDGPGGILAHAFSPTDGRLHFDKDESWSMGANPGSYDLETVALHEIGHLLGLGHSSVEGAVMFPSISTGVVTRSLNEDDVQGIKALYNGGSYHVPDYSTHMYCKF
;
A
#
# COMPACT_ATOMS: atom_id res chain seq x y z
N MET A 1 16.40 15.76 -18.28
CA MET A 1 16.12 14.49 -18.98
C MET A 1 14.81 13.96 -18.44
N ALA A 2 13.76 13.94 -19.25
CA ALA A 2 12.44 13.52 -18.81
C ALA A 2 12.44 12.02 -18.46
N SER A 3 11.97 11.70 -17.25
CA SER A 3 11.64 10.33 -16.84
C SER A 3 10.69 9.74 -17.88
N LYS A 4 11.06 8.59 -18.47
CA LYS A 4 10.13 7.83 -19.30
C LYS A 4 9.04 7.30 -18.36
N SER A 5 7.83 7.79 -18.55
CA SER A 5 6.64 7.35 -17.85
C SER A 5 6.50 5.82 -17.89
N TYR A 6 5.93 5.23 -16.84
CA TYR A 6 5.64 3.78 -16.77
C TYR A 6 4.62 3.34 -17.84
N LEU A 7 4.10 4.30 -18.62
CA LEU A 7 3.53 4.11 -19.96
C LEU A 7 4.40 3.26 -20.92
N SER A 8 5.68 2.99 -20.63
CA SER A 8 6.49 2.01 -21.37
C SER A 8 5.98 0.55 -21.27
N LEU A 9 5.14 0.23 -20.27
CA LEU A 9 4.43 -1.06 -20.20
C LEU A 9 3.53 -1.31 -21.44
N PHE A 10 3.13 -0.26 -22.19
CA PHE A 10 2.40 -0.38 -23.45
C PHE A 10 3.18 -1.08 -24.58
N THR A 11 4.46 -1.39 -24.36
CA THR A 11 5.28 -2.19 -25.30
C THR A 11 5.60 -3.60 -24.80
N ILE A 12 4.86 -4.16 -23.84
CA ILE A 12 4.84 -5.61 -23.64
C ILE A 12 3.91 -6.20 -24.71
N THR A 13 4.38 -6.18 -25.95
CA THR A 13 3.71 -6.89 -27.05
C THR A 13 3.75 -8.38 -26.71
N LEU A 14 2.58 -8.99 -26.65
CA LEU A 14 2.39 -10.44 -26.65
C LEU A 14 3.36 -11.09 -27.64
N LEU A 15 4.28 -11.92 -27.16
CA LEU A 15 4.84 -12.99 -27.97
C LEU A 15 4.79 -14.27 -27.16
N LEU A 16 3.74 -15.04 -27.45
CA LEU A 16 3.71 -16.48 -27.30
C LEU A 16 4.97 -17.04 -27.99
N GLY A 17 5.89 -17.57 -27.19
CA GLY A 17 7.00 -18.40 -27.67
C GLY A 17 8.13 -17.65 -28.37
N GLY A 18 9.16 -17.30 -27.59
CA GLY A 18 10.53 -17.19 -28.09
C GLY A 18 10.93 -15.88 -28.77
N ASN A 19 12.02 -15.30 -28.25
CA ASN A 19 12.94 -14.33 -28.84
C ASN A 19 12.51 -12.83 -28.91
N ASN A 20 13.25 -12.05 -28.11
CA ASN A 20 13.59 -10.62 -28.20
C ASN A 20 12.78 -9.54 -27.44
N ILE A 21 13.19 -9.33 -26.16
CA ILE A 21 13.99 -8.16 -25.69
C ILE A 21 13.36 -6.76 -25.82
N LYS A 22 12.05 -6.62 -25.59
CA LYS A 22 11.45 -5.30 -25.30
C LYS A 22 10.42 -5.42 -24.20
N GLY A 23 10.79 -5.00 -22.99
CA GLY A 23 9.89 -4.97 -21.84
C GLY A 23 10.32 -5.82 -20.64
N ILE A 24 11.27 -6.77 -20.79
CA ILE A 24 11.81 -7.54 -19.65
C ILE A 24 12.51 -6.62 -18.66
N ASN A 25 13.34 -5.69 -19.14
CA ASN A 25 13.96 -4.68 -18.29
C ASN A 25 12.92 -3.83 -17.53
N ASP A 26 11.83 -3.43 -18.18
CA ASP A 26 10.75 -2.64 -17.55
C ASP A 26 9.98 -3.49 -16.53
N LEU A 27 9.74 -4.77 -16.80
CA LEU A 27 9.18 -5.73 -15.85
C LEU A 27 10.09 -5.92 -14.63
N LYS A 28 11.40 -6.10 -14.84
CA LYS A 28 12.38 -6.22 -13.75
C LYS A 28 12.39 -4.95 -12.88
N LYS A 29 12.32 -3.76 -13.49
CA LYS A 29 12.18 -2.49 -12.76
C LYS A 29 10.89 -2.42 -11.96
N TYR A 30 9.76 -2.80 -12.55
CA TYR A 30 8.46 -2.84 -11.86
C TYR A 30 8.50 -3.78 -10.64
N LEU A 31 8.93 -5.03 -10.85
CA LEU A 31 9.02 -6.04 -9.79
C LEU A 31 10.02 -5.63 -8.70
N LYS A 32 11.14 -4.99 -9.08
CA LYS A 32 12.08 -4.43 -8.11
C LYS A 32 11.49 -3.27 -7.32
N LYS A 33 10.76 -2.35 -7.97
CA LYS A 33 10.11 -1.20 -7.32
C LYS A 33 9.12 -1.66 -6.24
N PHE A 34 8.36 -2.72 -6.50
CA PHE A 34 7.40 -3.26 -5.54
C PHE A 34 7.94 -4.39 -4.65
N GLY A 35 9.25 -4.65 -4.70
CA GLY A 35 9.97 -5.53 -3.77
C GLY A 35 9.96 -7.03 -4.11
N TYR A 36 9.37 -7.43 -5.24
CA TYR A 36 9.33 -8.82 -5.71
C TYR A 36 10.68 -9.34 -6.20
N LEU A 37 11.54 -8.45 -6.69
CA LEU A 37 12.81 -8.82 -7.32
C LEU A 37 13.98 -8.11 -6.66
N ASN A 38 14.97 -8.88 -6.21
CA ASN A 38 16.18 -8.35 -5.59
C ASN A 38 17.43 -9.07 -6.11
N TYR A 39 18.21 -8.37 -6.93
CA TYR A 39 19.48 -8.84 -7.48
C TYR A 39 20.72 -8.42 -6.67
N LYS A 40 20.61 -8.18 -5.35
CA LYS A 40 21.71 -7.67 -4.51
C LYS A 40 23.05 -8.43 -4.65
N TYR A 41 23.03 -9.67 -5.16
CA TYR A 41 24.20 -10.51 -5.39
C TYR A 41 24.37 -11.01 -6.84
N HIS A 42 23.64 -10.44 -7.80
CA HIS A 42 23.65 -10.87 -9.20
C HIS A 42 23.92 -9.69 -10.15
N ASN A 43 24.88 -9.86 -11.06
CA ASN A 43 25.29 -8.83 -12.04
C ASN A 43 24.26 -8.59 -13.17
N ASN A 44 23.13 -9.31 -13.14
CA ASN A 44 22.17 -9.45 -14.24
C ASN A 44 20.94 -8.51 -14.12
N SER A 45 20.98 -7.56 -13.17
CA SER A 45 19.80 -6.71 -12.86
C SER A 45 19.26 -5.86 -14.03
N ASN A 46 20.04 -5.69 -15.10
CA ASN A 46 19.71 -4.87 -16.27
C ASN A 46 19.76 -5.66 -17.59
N ASP A 47 19.97 -6.97 -17.56
CA ASP A 47 19.89 -7.78 -18.77
C ASP A 47 18.43 -8.12 -19.13
N ASP A 48 18.24 -8.59 -20.36
CA ASP A 48 16.94 -9.00 -20.88
C ASP A 48 16.70 -10.51 -20.73
N ASP A 49 17.45 -11.18 -19.84
CA ASP A 49 17.31 -12.62 -19.61
C ASP A 49 16.14 -12.89 -18.66
N PHE A 50 15.38 -13.94 -18.98
CA PHE A 50 14.36 -14.49 -18.09
C PHE A 50 15.02 -15.59 -17.25
N ASP A 51 15.37 -15.25 -16.01
CA ASP A 51 16.05 -16.13 -15.06
C ASP A 51 15.08 -16.69 -14.00
N ASP A 52 15.54 -17.68 -13.24
CA ASP A 52 14.76 -18.32 -12.17
C ASP A 52 14.27 -17.30 -11.12
N LEU A 53 15.03 -16.22 -10.91
CA LEU A 53 14.67 -15.14 -9.99
C LEU A 53 13.48 -14.33 -10.50
N LEU A 54 13.45 -14.03 -11.79
CA LEU A 54 12.33 -13.35 -12.43
C LEU A 54 11.08 -14.23 -12.45
N GLU A 55 11.21 -15.52 -12.74
CA GLU A 55 10.09 -16.47 -12.68
C GLU A 55 9.47 -16.51 -11.27
N GLU A 56 10.29 -16.61 -10.22
CA GLU A 56 9.82 -16.66 -8.84
C GLU A 56 9.20 -15.33 -8.38
N ALA A 57 9.74 -14.20 -8.85
CA ALA A 57 9.15 -12.89 -8.61
C ALA A 57 7.75 -12.77 -9.24
N ILE A 58 7.56 -13.29 -10.46
CA ILE A 58 6.25 -13.34 -11.13
C ILE A 58 5.28 -14.26 -10.37
N LYS A 59 5.72 -15.45 -9.94
CA LYS A 59 4.89 -16.35 -9.11
C LYS A 59 4.43 -15.68 -7.84
N THR A 60 5.32 -14.96 -7.17
CA THR A 60 5.02 -14.23 -5.93
C THR A 60 4.02 -13.10 -6.19
N TYR A 61 4.21 -12.32 -7.26
CA TYR A 61 3.23 -11.31 -7.69
C TYR A 61 1.85 -11.93 -7.94
N GLN A 62 1.79 -13.01 -8.73
CA GLN A 62 0.53 -13.69 -9.03
C GLN A 62 -0.18 -14.17 -7.77
N LEU A 63 0.54 -14.73 -6.80
CA LEU A 63 -0.02 -15.13 -5.50
C LEU A 63 -0.59 -13.92 -4.73
N ASN A 64 0.12 -12.79 -4.71
CA ASN A 64 -0.29 -11.54 -4.06
C ASN A 64 -1.60 -10.98 -4.65
N TYR A 65 -1.79 -11.14 -5.95
CA TYR A 65 -2.98 -10.67 -6.66
C TYR A 65 -4.04 -11.76 -6.91
N ASN A 66 -3.97 -12.89 -6.21
CA ASN A 66 -4.89 -14.03 -6.33
C ASN A 66 -5.02 -14.59 -7.77
N LEU A 67 -3.96 -14.46 -8.56
CA LEU A 67 -3.86 -15.06 -9.88
C LEU A 67 -3.30 -16.49 -9.77
N LYS A 68 -3.46 -17.26 -10.84
CA LYS A 68 -2.80 -18.56 -10.96
C LYS A 68 -1.28 -18.34 -10.97
N SER A 69 -0.57 -18.97 -10.04
CA SER A 69 0.90 -18.91 -9.96
C SER A 69 1.52 -19.78 -11.05
N THR A 70 1.65 -19.21 -12.24
CA THR A 70 2.23 -19.84 -13.43
C THR A 70 3.72 -19.54 -13.57
N GLY A 71 4.20 -18.44 -12.98
CA GLY A 71 5.54 -17.91 -13.21
C GLY A 71 5.74 -17.29 -14.60
N THR A 72 4.70 -17.31 -15.44
CA THR A 72 4.73 -16.73 -16.78
C THR A 72 3.99 -15.41 -16.80
N LEU A 73 4.45 -14.47 -17.62
CA LEU A 73 3.79 -13.19 -17.84
C LEU A 73 2.57 -13.35 -18.79
N ASP A 74 1.54 -14.05 -18.30
CA ASP A 74 0.30 -14.29 -19.05
C ASP A 74 -0.60 -13.03 -19.12
N GLY A 75 -1.61 -13.06 -19.99
CA GLY A 75 -2.48 -11.90 -20.23
C GLY A 75 -3.19 -11.39 -18.97
N ASN A 76 -3.53 -12.27 -18.02
CA ASN A 76 -4.15 -11.87 -16.76
C ASN A 76 -3.15 -11.13 -15.86
N THR A 77 -1.91 -11.63 -15.80
CA THR A 77 -0.82 -11.01 -15.04
C THR A 77 -0.49 -9.63 -15.60
N ILE A 78 -0.34 -9.50 -16.92
CA ILE A 78 -0.12 -8.21 -17.59
C ILE A 78 -1.27 -7.25 -17.30
N SER A 79 -2.51 -7.70 -17.51
CA SER A 79 -3.69 -6.86 -17.29
C SER A 79 -3.75 -6.34 -15.86
N LYS A 80 -3.36 -7.15 -14.86
CA LYS A 80 -3.30 -6.72 -13.46
C LYS A 80 -2.15 -5.76 -13.18
N MET A 81 -0.95 -6.00 -13.73
CA MET A 81 0.21 -5.12 -13.57
C MET A 81 0.00 -3.74 -14.21
N MET A 82 -0.86 -3.66 -15.24
CA MET A 82 -1.21 -2.41 -15.92
C MET A 82 -2.23 -1.56 -15.16
N ILE A 83 -2.87 -2.08 -14.10
CA ILE A 83 -3.80 -1.29 -13.30
C ILE A 83 -2.98 -0.30 -12.44
N PRO A 84 -3.29 1.01 -12.50
CA PRO A 84 -2.70 2.01 -11.62
C PRO A 84 -2.88 1.63 -10.15
N ARG A 85 -1.93 2.01 -9.30
CA ARG A 85 -1.83 1.49 -7.94
C ARG A 85 -1.12 2.42 -6.98
N CYS A 86 -1.18 2.09 -5.69
CA CYS A 86 -0.31 2.66 -4.68
C CYS A 86 1.18 2.34 -4.97
N GLY A 87 2.04 3.31 -4.67
CA GLY A 87 3.50 3.26 -4.84
C GLY A 87 4.26 2.58 -3.70
N VAL A 88 3.58 2.24 -2.59
CA VAL A 88 4.18 1.48 -1.48
C VAL A 88 4.56 0.07 -1.95
N PRO A 89 5.76 -0.45 -1.62
CA PRO A 89 6.15 -1.81 -2.02
C PRO A 89 5.26 -2.88 -1.37
N ASP A 90 4.92 -3.92 -2.16
CA ASP A 90 4.16 -5.07 -1.66
C ASP A 90 5.02 -5.95 -0.73
N ILE A 91 6.33 -6.01 -1.00
CA ILE A 91 7.29 -6.79 -0.22
C ILE A 91 8.38 -5.85 0.31
N ILE A 92 8.55 -5.82 1.63
CA ILE A 92 9.58 -5.01 2.28
C ILE A 92 10.49 -5.94 3.06
N ASN A 93 11.78 -5.95 2.70
CA ASN A 93 12.80 -6.83 3.30
C ASN A 93 12.44 -8.33 3.27
N GLY A 94 11.80 -8.80 2.19
CA GLY A 94 11.41 -10.21 2.01
C GLY A 94 10.15 -10.64 2.76
N ILE A 95 9.49 -9.72 3.47
CA ILE A 95 8.20 -9.93 4.12
C ILE A 95 7.13 -9.35 3.20
N SER A 96 6.25 -10.22 2.70
CA SER A 96 5.08 -9.78 1.93
C SER A 96 4.07 -9.13 2.86
N SER A 97 3.65 -7.93 2.49
CA SER A 97 2.44 -7.31 3.04
C SER A 97 1.17 -8.01 2.52
N MET A 98 1.23 -8.83 1.49
CA MET A 98 0.03 -9.53 1.01
C MET A 98 0.10 -11.02 1.36
N ASN A 99 -1.05 -11.63 1.68
CA ASN A 99 -1.20 -13.07 1.99
C ASN A 99 -0.42 -13.61 3.20
N SER A 100 -0.40 -12.91 4.33
CA SER A 100 0.20 -13.37 5.61
C SER A 100 -0.35 -14.75 6.05
N ALA A 101 -1.59 -15.08 5.69
CA ALA A 101 -2.28 -16.32 6.01
C ALA A 101 -1.74 -17.61 5.34
N LYS A 102 -1.00 -17.56 4.23
CA LYS A 102 -0.57 -18.79 3.51
C LYS A 102 0.66 -19.48 4.12
N LYS A 103 1.32 -18.88 5.12
CA LYS A 103 2.54 -19.46 5.74
C LYS A 103 2.33 -20.13 7.11
N MET A 104 1.13 -20.09 7.70
CA MET A 104 0.87 -20.75 8.98
C MET A 104 0.05 -22.05 8.81
N HIS A 105 0.70 -23.10 8.31
CA HIS A 105 0.25 -24.46 8.57
C HIS A 105 0.65 -24.83 10.01
N HIS A 106 -0.16 -24.43 10.99
CA HIS A 106 -0.17 -25.08 12.31
C HIS A 106 -1.49 -25.83 12.50
N TYR A 107 -1.32 -27.07 12.93
CA TYR A 107 -2.33 -28.11 13.05
C TYR A 107 -3.39 -27.71 14.09
N GLY A 108 -4.66 -27.56 13.68
CA GLY A 108 -5.78 -27.76 14.61
C GLY A 108 -6.54 -26.53 15.14
N SER A 109 -6.57 -25.38 14.47
CA SER A 109 -7.56 -24.34 14.80
C SER A 109 -8.30 -23.87 13.56
N ILE A 110 -9.60 -23.63 13.68
CA ILE A 110 -10.44 -23.06 12.61
C ILE A 110 -10.00 -21.60 12.47
N HIS A 111 -9.06 -21.35 11.56
CA HIS A 111 -8.45 -20.03 11.39
C HIS A 111 -9.29 -19.18 10.43
N THR A 112 -9.82 -18.06 10.94
CA THR A 112 -10.08 -16.89 10.10
C THR A 112 -8.75 -16.46 9.51
N THR A 113 -8.51 -16.72 8.23
CA THR A 113 -7.29 -16.25 7.56
C THR A 113 -7.32 -14.73 7.49
N ALA A 114 -6.49 -14.07 8.31
CA ALA A 114 -6.25 -12.64 8.18
C ALA A 114 -5.55 -12.36 6.85
N HIS A 115 -6.07 -11.42 6.06
CA HIS A 115 -5.50 -11.03 4.77
C HIS A 115 -4.82 -9.66 4.82
N TYR A 116 -5.05 -8.90 5.89
CA TYR A 116 -4.34 -7.69 6.25
C TYR A 116 -2.89 -7.96 6.64
N SER A 117 -2.11 -6.89 6.65
CA SER A 117 -0.70 -6.92 7.02
C SER A 117 -0.22 -5.62 7.62
N PHE A 118 1.07 -5.61 8.01
CA PHE A 118 1.76 -4.47 8.55
C PHE A 118 3.14 -4.34 7.90
N PHE A 119 3.69 -3.14 7.94
CA PHE A 119 5.10 -2.91 7.62
C PHE A 119 6.01 -3.68 8.59
N ASN A 120 7.24 -3.97 8.16
CA ASN A 120 8.21 -4.65 9.01
C ASN A 120 8.41 -3.93 10.35
N GLY A 121 8.32 -4.66 11.46
CA GLY A 121 8.38 -4.11 12.82
C GLY A 121 7.07 -3.55 13.35
N ASN A 122 5.97 -3.68 12.61
CA ASN A 122 4.62 -3.21 12.97
C ASN A 122 4.62 -1.76 13.49
N PRO A 123 5.19 -0.80 12.73
CA PRO A 123 5.26 0.59 13.14
C PRO A 123 3.86 1.13 13.40
N LYS A 124 3.74 1.83 14.53
CA LYS A 124 2.49 2.41 15.00
C LYS A 124 2.74 3.74 15.69
N TRP A 125 1.73 4.60 15.70
CA TRP A 125 1.78 5.79 16.54
C TRP A 125 1.85 5.37 18.02
N PRO A 126 2.60 6.10 18.87
CA PRO A 126 2.62 5.84 20.31
C PRO A 126 1.21 5.81 20.89
N SER A 127 0.97 4.96 21.90
CA SER A 127 -0.37 4.85 22.52
C SER A 127 -0.88 6.16 23.12
N SER A 128 0.01 7.07 23.50
CA SER A 128 -0.31 8.42 23.96
C SER A 128 -0.72 9.38 22.83
N LYS A 129 -0.42 9.04 21.57
CA LYS A 129 -0.62 9.89 20.39
C LYS A 129 -1.85 9.43 19.60
N TYR A 130 -3.02 9.56 20.21
CA TYR A 130 -4.30 9.23 19.59
C TYR A 130 -4.93 10.42 18.83
N HIS A 131 -4.48 11.64 19.07
CA HIS A 131 -4.85 12.81 18.27
C HIS A 131 -3.71 13.11 17.29
N LEU A 132 -3.94 12.82 16.01
CA LEU A 132 -3.03 13.10 14.92
C LEU A 132 -3.50 14.34 14.17
N THR A 133 -2.60 15.30 13.96
CA THR A 133 -2.91 16.49 13.16
C THR A 133 -2.44 16.29 11.74
N TYR A 134 -3.21 16.78 10.76
CA TYR A 134 -2.81 16.73 9.35
C TYR A 134 -2.74 18.12 8.75
N GLY A 135 -1.81 18.33 7.81
CA GLY A 135 -1.64 19.61 7.15
C GLY A 135 -1.33 19.42 5.68
N PHE A 136 -1.78 20.39 4.86
CA PHE A 136 -1.54 20.42 3.43
C PHE A 136 -0.40 21.38 3.11
N LEU A 137 0.53 20.97 2.26
CA LEU A 137 1.63 21.82 1.80
C LEU A 137 1.08 23.15 1.27
N PRO A 138 1.69 24.31 1.61
CA PRO A 138 1.22 25.60 1.10
C PRO A 138 1.07 25.61 -0.43
N GLY A 139 -0.05 26.15 -0.92
CA GLY A 139 -0.40 26.14 -2.34
C GLY A 139 -1.19 24.91 -2.82
N THR A 140 -1.51 23.96 -1.91
CA THR A 140 -2.48 22.89 -2.20
C THR A 140 -3.85 23.48 -2.52
N LEU A 141 -4.51 22.97 -3.56
CA LEU A 141 -5.81 23.47 -4.00
C LEU A 141 -6.90 23.19 -2.95
N SER A 142 -7.83 24.12 -2.75
CA SER A 142 -8.87 23.96 -1.72
C SER A 142 -9.89 22.86 -2.04
N ASN A 143 -10.11 22.53 -3.32
CA ASN A 143 -11.06 21.50 -3.72
C ASN A 143 -10.61 20.08 -3.36
N VAL A 144 -9.31 19.85 -3.13
CA VAL A 144 -8.79 18.52 -2.78
C VAL A 144 -8.84 18.25 -1.27
N THR A 145 -9.00 19.26 -0.43
CA THR A 145 -8.92 19.09 1.03
C THR A 145 -10.15 18.40 1.62
N GLY A 146 -11.35 18.69 1.08
CA GLY A 146 -12.61 18.09 1.52
C GLY A 146 -12.62 16.56 1.40
N PRO A 147 -12.36 15.98 0.22
CA PRO A 147 -12.27 14.53 0.03
C PRO A 147 -11.26 13.86 0.97
N ILE A 148 -10.08 14.47 1.17
CA ILE A 148 -9.05 13.92 2.05
C ILE A 148 -9.48 13.98 3.52
N ALA A 149 -10.15 15.06 3.94
CA ALA A 149 -10.73 15.16 5.29
C ALA A 149 -11.80 14.09 5.54
N GLN A 150 -12.61 13.75 4.53
CA GLN A 150 -13.60 12.67 4.63
C GLN A 150 -12.94 11.29 4.79
N ALA A 151 -11.83 11.05 4.09
CA ALA A 151 -11.05 9.83 4.28
C ALA A 151 -10.52 9.70 5.73
N PHE A 152 -10.04 10.78 6.34
CA PHE A 152 -9.69 10.80 7.77
C PHE A 152 -10.89 10.53 8.67
N ALA A 153 -12.05 11.10 8.37
CA ALA A 153 -13.27 10.88 9.13
C ALA A 153 -13.71 9.41 9.08
N THR A 154 -13.58 8.74 7.94
CA THR A 154 -13.86 7.30 7.78
C THR A 154 -12.96 6.46 8.70
N TRP A 155 -11.66 6.74 8.75
CA TRP A 155 -10.74 6.07 9.69
C TRP A 155 -11.04 6.41 11.15
N ALA A 156 -11.36 7.66 11.48
CA ALA A 156 -11.77 8.07 12.82
C ALA A 156 -12.98 7.26 13.32
N GLY A 157 -13.96 7.02 12.44
CA GLY A 157 -15.16 6.24 12.75
C GLY A 157 -14.92 4.76 13.04
N LYS A 158 -13.75 4.20 12.68
CA LYS A 158 -13.39 2.79 12.90
C LYS A 158 -12.22 2.58 13.86
N THR A 159 -11.65 3.66 14.40
CA THR A 159 -10.47 3.62 15.27
C THR A 159 -10.65 4.50 16.51
N HIS A 160 -9.65 4.51 17.39
CA HIS A 160 -9.60 5.43 18.52
C HIS A 160 -8.97 6.79 18.16
N PHE A 161 -8.48 6.94 16.93
CA PHE A 161 -7.80 8.14 16.49
C PHE A 161 -8.78 9.31 16.31
N LYS A 162 -8.29 10.50 16.63
CA LYS A 162 -8.91 11.77 16.27
C LYS A 162 -8.00 12.49 15.28
N PHE A 163 -8.60 13.11 14.27
CA PHE A 163 -7.87 13.89 13.28
C PHE A 163 -8.35 15.33 13.28
N SER A 164 -7.40 16.26 13.19
CA SER A 164 -7.72 17.68 12.97
C SER A 164 -6.71 18.32 12.04
N GLN A 165 -7.19 19.22 11.19
CA GLN A 165 -6.31 19.98 10.32
C GLN A 165 -5.48 21.00 11.12
N GLN A 166 -4.20 21.16 10.76
CA GLN A 166 -3.26 22.15 11.30
C GLN A 166 -2.35 22.69 10.17
N SER A 167 -1.61 23.77 10.44
CA SER A 167 -0.54 24.24 9.57
C SER A 167 0.46 23.12 9.26
N TYR A 168 0.80 22.96 7.98
CA TYR A 168 1.67 21.90 7.46
C TYR A 168 2.99 21.69 8.22
N GLU A 169 3.62 22.79 8.64
CA GLU A 169 4.91 22.76 9.34
C GLU A 169 4.87 21.92 10.62
N TYR A 170 3.76 22.02 11.36
CA TYR A 170 3.58 21.45 12.70
C TYR A 170 2.67 20.21 12.71
N ALA A 171 2.14 19.82 11.56
CA ALA A 171 1.26 18.66 11.47
C ALA A 171 2.06 17.35 11.65
N ASP A 172 1.46 16.38 12.33
CA ASP A 172 1.99 15.01 12.42
C ASP A 172 1.97 14.33 11.04
N LEU A 173 0.88 14.56 10.29
CA LEU A 173 0.63 13.99 8.98
C LEU A 173 0.76 15.07 7.90
N LYS A 174 1.70 14.90 6.99
CA LYS A 174 2.09 15.91 6.00
C LYS A 174 1.64 15.50 4.61
N ILE A 175 0.66 16.21 4.07
CA ILE A 175 0.02 15.88 2.80
C ILE A 175 0.50 16.84 1.72
N SER A 176 0.94 16.30 0.59
CA SER A 176 1.36 17.12 -0.55
C SER A 176 1.08 16.46 -1.89
N PHE A 177 1.04 17.27 -2.95
CA PHE A 177 0.92 16.83 -4.33
C PHE A 177 2.26 17.09 -5.02
N GLN A 178 2.97 16.03 -5.40
CA GLN A 178 4.34 16.09 -5.93
C GLN A 178 4.38 15.64 -7.40
N ARG A 179 5.50 15.82 -8.09
CA ARG A 179 5.73 15.35 -9.46
C ARG A 179 7.11 14.74 -9.58
N GLY A 180 7.24 13.67 -10.35
CA GLY A 180 8.53 13.07 -10.64
C GLY A 180 9.36 12.81 -9.39
N ASP A 181 10.67 13.04 -9.48
CA ASP A 181 11.55 13.05 -8.30
C ASP A 181 11.25 14.26 -7.41
N HIS A 182 10.92 13.97 -6.15
CA HIS A 182 10.56 14.94 -5.12
C HIS A 182 11.33 14.72 -3.82
N GLY A 183 12.53 14.11 -3.90
CA GLY A 183 13.54 14.15 -2.84
C GLY A 183 13.38 13.13 -1.71
N ASP A 184 12.46 12.16 -1.84
CA ASP A 184 12.23 11.09 -0.86
C ASP A 184 12.68 9.69 -1.34
N GLY A 185 13.30 9.62 -2.52
CA GLY A 185 13.75 8.38 -3.15
C GLY A 185 12.64 7.57 -3.83
N ASN A 186 11.40 8.07 -3.85
CA ASN A 186 10.24 7.43 -4.47
C ASN A 186 9.65 8.33 -5.56
N PRO A 187 10.33 8.53 -6.70
CA PRO A 187 9.82 9.40 -7.74
C PRO A 187 8.49 8.89 -8.31
N PHE A 188 7.57 9.81 -8.59
CA PHE A 188 6.37 9.55 -9.36
C PHE A 188 6.66 9.44 -10.87
N ASP A 189 5.71 8.87 -11.61
CA ASP A 189 5.88 8.41 -12.98
C ASP A 189 5.06 9.16 -14.03
N GLY A 190 4.31 10.17 -13.63
CA GLY A 190 3.42 10.90 -14.52
C GLY A 190 2.04 10.24 -14.57
N PRO A 191 1.25 10.46 -15.63
CA PRO A 191 -0.11 9.95 -15.67
C PRO A 191 -0.18 8.41 -15.71
N GLY A 192 -1.00 7.83 -14.83
CA GLY A 192 -1.13 6.40 -14.59
C GLY A 192 0.07 5.79 -13.88
N GLY A 193 0.00 4.51 -13.54
CA GLY A 193 1.07 3.85 -12.79
C GLY A 193 0.95 4.12 -11.29
N ILE A 194 1.79 4.96 -10.71
CA ILE A 194 1.80 5.25 -9.27
C ILE A 194 0.93 6.48 -8.96
N LEU A 195 -0.20 6.25 -8.28
CA LEU A 195 -1.15 7.31 -7.96
C LEU A 195 -0.71 8.16 -6.76
N ALA A 196 -0.13 7.51 -5.77
CA ALA A 196 0.25 8.09 -4.48
C ALA A 196 1.17 7.14 -3.73
N HIS A 197 1.81 7.63 -2.67
CA HIS A 197 2.41 6.81 -1.64
C HIS A 197 2.37 7.50 -0.28
N ALA A 198 2.44 6.69 0.78
CA ALA A 198 2.55 7.15 2.15
C ALA A 198 3.66 6.42 2.90
N PHE A 199 4.10 7.05 3.99
CA PHE A 199 5.13 6.52 4.87
C PHE A 199 4.49 6.06 6.18
N SER A 200 4.84 4.85 6.60
CA SER A 200 4.33 4.25 7.84
C SER A 200 4.66 5.11 9.07
N PRO A 201 3.95 4.93 10.20
CA PRO A 201 4.27 5.62 11.44
C PRO A 201 5.75 5.52 11.84
N THR A 202 6.36 6.55 12.42
CA THR A 202 5.79 7.88 12.72
C THR A 202 6.22 8.94 11.70
N ASP A 203 6.56 8.56 10.47
CA ASP A 203 7.02 9.50 9.44
C ASP A 203 5.88 10.46 9.03
N GLY A 204 4.70 9.91 8.73
CA GLY A 204 3.47 10.70 8.56
C GLY A 204 3.33 11.41 7.22
N ARG A 205 4.27 11.26 6.27
CA ARG A 205 4.14 11.86 4.94
C ARG A 205 3.20 11.06 4.03
N LEU A 206 2.38 11.79 3.28
CA LEU A 206 1.50 11.28 2.22
C LEU A 206 1.70 12.17 0.99
N HIS A 207 2.15 11.58 -0.11
CA HIS A 207 2.29 12.26 -1.39
C HIS A 207 1.31 11.70 -2.41
N PHE A 208 0.59 12.59 -3.11
CA PHE A 208 -0.19 12.25 -4.29
C PHE A 208 0.59 12.65 -5.54
N ASP A 209 0.50 11.85 -6.62
CA ASP A 209 1.03 12.29 -7.91
C ASP A 209 0.14 13.39 -8.49
N LYS A 210 0.73 14.57 -8.67
CA LYS A 210 0.09 15.76 -9.23
C LYS A 210 -0.11 15.66 -10.74
N ASP A 211 0.48 14.68 -11.42
CA ASP A 211 0.27 14.43 -12.84
C ASP A 211 -1.01 13.61 -13.14
N GLU A 212 -1.65 13.08 -12.10
CA GLU A 212 -2.87 12.28 -12.25
C GLU A 212 -4.15 13.11 -12.45
N SER A 213 -5.10 12.49 -13.15
CA SER A 213 -6.44 13.03 -13.31
C SER A 213 -7.28 12.73 -12.07
N TRP A 214 -7.29 13.66 -11.11
CA TRP A 214 -8.06 13.54 -9.88
C TRP A 214 -9.52 13.96 -10.04
N SER A 215 -10.42 13.24 -9.38
CA SER A 215 -11.87 13.49 -9.35
C SER A 215 -12.46 13.34 -7.95
N MET A 216 -13.69 13.83 -7.77
CA MET A 216 -14.47 13.70 -6.54
C MET A 216 -15.70 12.83 -6.85
N GLY A 217 -15.49 11.53 -7.01
CA GLY A 217 -16.51 10.55 -7.38
C GLY A 217 -16.11 9.68 -8.57
N ALA A 218 -17.06 8.86 -9.03
CA ALA A 218 -16.86 7.90 -10.10
C ALA A 218 -16.88 8.58 -11.47
N ASN A 219 -15.72 9.07 -11.92
CA ASN A 219 -15.56 9.69 -13.24
C ASN A 219 -14.70 8.80 -14.15
N PRO A 220 -15.19 8.40 -15.34
CA PRO A 220 -14.40 7.66 -16.31
C PRO A 220 -13.10 8.39 -16.65
N GLY A 221 -11.97 7.69 -16.64
CA GLY A 221 -10.66 8.26 -16.97
C GLY A 221 -10.01 9.11 -15.85
N SER A 222 -10.64 9.22 -14.69
CA SER A 222 -10.09 9.90 -13.51
C SER A 222 -10.10 8.99 -12.28
N TYR A 223 -9.21 9.25 -11.34
CA TYR A 223 -9.13 8.56 -10.06
C TYR A 223 -9.90 9.33 -9.00
N ASP A 224 -10.67 8.62 -8.20
CA ASP A 224 -11.37 9.22 -7.09
C ASP A 224 -10.38 9.56 -5.96
N LEU A 225 -10.24 10.84 -5.63
CA LEU A 225 -9.24 11.30 -4.67
C LEU A 225 -9.49 10.77 -3.26
N GLU A 226 -10.75 10.68 -2.83
CA GLU A 226 -11.09 10.15 -1.50
C GLU A 226 -10.76 8.65 -1.39
N THR A 227 -11.00 7.88 -2.46
CA THR A 227 -10.62 6.46 -2.54
C THR A 227 -9.11 6.28 -2.35
N VAL A 228 -8.29 7.02 -3.08
CA VAL A 228 -6.82 6.95 -2.93
C VAL A 228 -6.39 7.47 -1.57
N ALA A 229 -6.94 8.59 -1.10
CA ALA A 229 -6.61 9.13 0.23
C ALA A 229 -6.95 8.14 1.35
N LEU A 230 -8.08 7.44 1.26
CA LEU A 230 -8.50 6.46 2.26
C LEU A 230 -7.51 5.29 2.33
N HIS A 231 -7.02 4.82 1.18
CA HIS A 231 -5.95 3.82 1.10
C HIS A 231 -4.66 4.33 1.76
N GLU A 232 -4.14 5.48 1.31
CA GLU A 232 -2.86 6.00 1.81
C GLU A 232 -2.89 6.34 3.30
N ILE A 233 -4.04 6.78 3.84
CA ILE A 233 -4.20 7.01 5.28
C ILE A 233 -4.10 5.69 6.06
N GLY A 234 -4.51 4.55 5.50
CA GLY A 234 -4.27 3.25 6.11
C GLY A 234 -2.79 2.97 6.34
N HIS A 235 -1.93 3.34 5.37
CA HIS A 235 -0.48 3.29 5.52
C HIS A 235 0.04 4.29 6.57
N LEU A 236 -0.48 5.52 6.61
CA LEU A 236 -0.16 6.49 7.67
C LEU A 236 -0.50 5.97 9.08
N LEU A 237 -1.42 5.01 9.18
CA LEU A 237 -1.78 4.34 10.42
C LEU A 237 -1.03 3.02 10.64
N GLY A 238 -0.23 2.56 9.68
CA GLY A 238 0.65 1.39 9.82
C GLY A 238 0.15 0.10 9.17
N LEU A 239 -0.97 0.13 8.45
CA LEU A 239 -1.42 -1.01 7.64
C LEU A 239 -0.54 -1.17 6.40
N GLY A 240 -0.19 -2.42 6.07
CA GLY A 240 0.32 -2.76 4.75
C GLY A 240 -0.81 -3.01 3.75
N HIS A 241 -0.46 -3.43 2.54
CA HIS A 241 -1.46 -3.82 1.55
C HIS A 241 -2.24 -5.07 1.98
N SER A 242 -3.48 -5.20 1.49
CA SER A 242 -4.31 -6.40 1.62
C SER A 242 -4.30 -7.22 0.33
N SER A 243 -4.50 -8.53 0.46
CA SER A 243 -4.76 -9.43 -0.68
C SER A 243 -6.25 -9.52 -1.05
N VAL A 244 -7.15 -8.86 -0.33
CA VAL A 244 -8.60 -8.87 -0.62
C VAL A 244 -8.92 -7.76 -1.61
N GLU A 245 -9.34 -8.10 -2.84
CA GLU A 245 -9.58 -7.09 -3.90
C GLU A 245 -10.62 -6.03 -3.53
N GLY A 246 -11.58 -6.36 -2.67
CA GLY A 246 -12.59 -5.45 -2.16
C GLY A 246 -12.19 -4.66 -0.90
N ALA A 247 -10.94 -4.80 -0.42
CA ALA A 247 -10.42 -4.04 0.69
C ALA A 247 -9.90 -2.68 0.23
N VAL A 248 -10.03 -1.67 1.09
CA VAL A 248 -9.44 -0.36 0.84
C VAL A 248 -7.93 -0.48 0.69
N MET A 249 -7.29 -1.34 1.49
CA MET A 249 -5.84 -1.58 1.41
C MET A 249 -5.40 -2.46 0.23
N PHE A 250 -6.28 -2.84 -0.70
CA PHE A 250 -5.84 -3.48 -1.94
C PHE A 250 -5.06 -2.48 -2.81
N PRO A 251 -3.91 -2.85 -3.40
CA PRO A 251 -3.02 -1.85 -3.99
C PRO A 251 -3.54 -1.19 -5.27
N SER A 252 -4.27 -1.95 -6.11
CA SER A 252 -4.70 -1.48 -7.43
C SER A 252 -5.99 -0.67 -7.35
N ILE A 253 -5.99 0.51 -7.97
CA ILE A 253 -7.11 1.45 -7.97
C ILE A 253 -7.36 1.88 -9.42
N SER A 254 -8.52 1.48 -9.96
CA SER A 254 -8.91 1.79 -11.34
C SER A 254 -9.59 3.16 -11.44
N THR A 255 -9.54 3.78 -12.62
CA THR A 255 -10.32 4.98 -12.90
C THR A 255 -11.83 4.70 -12.86
N GLY A 256 -12.62 5.71 -12.52
CA GLY A 256 -14.09 5.59 -12.44
C GLY A 256 -14.60 4.70 -11.30
N VAL A 257 -13.73 4.21 -10.42
CA VAL A 257 -14.09 3.40 -9.25
C VAL A 257 -14.10 4.28 -8.01
N VAL A 258 -15.07 4.01 -7.11
CA VAL A 258 -15.17 4.64 -5.80
C VAL A 258 -15.22 3.55 -4.73
N THR A 259 -14.20 3.51 -3.87
CA THR A 259 -14.09 2.59 -2.74
C THR A 259 -13.80 3.38 -1.48
N ARG A 260 -14.87 3.83 -0.80
CA ARG A 260 -14.79 4.72 0.37
C ARG A 260 -15.31 4.09 1.67
N SER A 261 -15.66 2.81 1.62
CA SER A 261 -16.10 2.04 2.77
C SER A 261 -15.04 1.02 3.13
N LEU A 262 -14.60 1.04 4.39
CA LEU A 262 -13.62 0.09 4.90
C LEU A 262 -14.22 -1.33 4.90
N ASN A 263 -13.47 -2.26 4.32
CA ASN A 263 -13.76 -3.68 4.35
C ASN A 263 -13.52 -4.25 5.76
N GLU A 264 -14.08 -5.42 6.04
CA GLU A 264 -13.82 -6.12 7.29
C GLU A 264 -12.32 -6.42 7.49
N ASP A 265 -11.58 -6.73 6.43
CA ASP A 265 -10.13 -6.96 6.51
C ASP A 265 -9.37 -5.70 6.96
N ASP A 266 -9.74 -4.52 6.44
CA ASP A 266 -9.16 -3.23 6.85
C ASP A 266 -9.44 -2.95 8.34
N VAL A 267 -10.69 -3.18 8.77
CA VAL A 267 -11.14 -2.96 10.16
C VAL A 267 -10.49 -3.95 11.12
N GLN A 268 -10.32 -5.20 10.73
CA GLN A 268 -9.65 -6.21 11.55
C GLN A 268 -8.15 -5.89 11.67
N GLY A 269 -7.50 -5.49 10.58
CA GLY A 269 -6.09 -5.13 10.60
C GLY A 269 -5.78 -3.97 11.53
N ILE A 270 -6.56 -2.89 11.45
CA ILE A 270 -6.33 -1.72 12.30
C ILE A 270 -6.60 -2.01 13.78
N LYS A 271 -7.60 -2.83 14.07
CA LYS A 271 -7.87 -3.30 15.44
C LYS A 271 -6.75 -4.18 15.96
N ALA A 272 -6.23 -5.10 15.15
CA ALA A 272 -5.12 -5.96 15.56
C ALA A 272 -3.87 -5.13 15.91
N LEU A 273 -3.57 -4.08 15.14
CA LEU A 273 -2.39 -3.24 15.37
C LEU A 273 -2.48 -2.39 16.65
N TYR A 274 -3.65 -1.83 16.94
CA TYR A 274 -3.84 -0.85 18.01
C TYR A 274 -4.56 -1.37 19.26
N ASN A 275 -5.37 -2.42 19.16
CA ASN A 275 -6.14 -2.97 20.28
C ASN A 275 -5.55 -4.28 20.82
N GLY A 276 -4.58 -4.90 20.12
CA GLY A 276 -3.90 -6.14 20.56
C GLY A 276 -2.96 -5.98 21.76
N GLY A 277 -2.90 -4.79 22.37
CA GLY A 277 -2.04 -4.45 23.50
C GLY A 277 -2.75 -4.39 24.85
N SER A 278 -3.75 -5.24 25.10
CA SER A 278 -4.22 -5.46 26.47
C SER A 278 -3.07 -6.04 27.29
N TYR A 279 -2.36 -5.18 28.01
CA TYR A 279 -1.42 -5.58 29.04
C TYR A 279 -2.13 -6.54 29.99
N HIS A 280 -1.70 -7.80 30.01
CA HIS A 280 -1.95 -8.67 31.14
C HIS A 280 -1.14 -8.10 32.30
N VAL A 281 -1.75 -7.21 33.08
CA VAL A 281 -1.25 -6.89 34.41
C VAL A 281 -1.56 -8.12 35.25
N PRO A 282 -0.56 -8.86 35.76
CA PRO A 282 -0.85 -9.86 36.78
C PRO A 282 -1.39 -9.09 37.97
N ASP A 283 -2.63 -9.36 38.35
CA ASP A 283 -3.20 -8.84 39.59
C ASP A 283 -2.42 -9.42 40.77
N TYR A 284 -1.43 -8.66 41.23
CA TYR A 284 -0.85 -8.80 42.54
C TYR A 284 -1.50 -7.76 43.46
N SER A 285 -2.73 -7.98 43.92
CA SER A 285 -3.03 -7.97 45.36
C SER A 285 -4.53 -8.12 45.66
N THR A 286 -4.86 -9.18 46.39
CA THR A 286 -5.78 -9.04 47.53
C THR A 286 -5.37 -10.04 48.62
N HIS A 287 -4.47 -9.59 49.49
CA HIS A 287 -4.45 -10.06 50.87
C HIS A 287 -5.50 -9.24 51.62
N MET A 288 -6.51 -9.88 52.23
CA MET A 288 -6.80 -9.74 53.67
C MET A 288 -8.08 -10.44 54.14
N TYR A 289 -7.89 -11.28 55.16
CA TYR A 289 -8.78 -11.69 56.26
C TYR A 289 -10.10 -12.43 55.99
N CYS A 290 -10.18 -13.64 56.53
CA CYS A 290 -11.13 -13.93 57.61
C CYS A 290 -10.61 -15.08 58.50
N LYS A 291 -10.34 -14.76 59.77
CA LYS A 291 -10.42 -15.71 60.88
C LYS A 291 -11.90 -16.00 61.13
N PHE A 292 -12.28 -17.26 61.31
CA PHE A 292 -12.94 -17.80 62.51
C PHE A 292 -12.66 -19.31 62.54
#